data_AF-A0AAD6FQ94-F1
#
_entry.id   AF-A0AAD6FQ94-F1
#
_cell.length_a   1.000
_cell.length_b   1.000
_cell.length_c   1.000
_cell.angle_alpha   90.00
_cell.angle_beta   90.00
_cell.angle_gamma   90.00
#
_symmetry.space_group_name_H-M   'P 1'
#
loop_
_entity.id
_entity.type
_entity.pdbx_description
1 polymer ?
#
loop_
_entity_poly.entity_id
_entity_poly.type
_entity_poly.pdbx_seq_one_letter_code
_entity_poly.pdbx_strand_id
1 'polypeptide(L)'
;MANQVADENEALKSQIRELQHQLEVLQLRSHFRIQHLAGSDEDIRFYTRFATYKHFLAFWKLVEPAANTKMVRITNAKASSASSSDSSQPTTTKLPPIDELLLFLMHLSVGLHLRDLVERFGIHRTTVSRIIST
;
A
#
# COMPACT_ATOMS: atom_id res chain seq x y z
N MET A 1 -38.34 -20.54 -25.37
CA MET A 1 -37.93 -19.19 -24.90
C MET A 1 -37.90 -19.08 -23.38
N ALA A 2 -38.97 -19.44 -22.64
CA ALA A 2 -39.01 -19.29 -21.18
C ALA A 2 -37.88 -20.04 -20.42
N ASN A 3 -37.55 -21.28 -20.80
CA ASN A 3 -36.49 -22.05 -20.14
C ASN A 3 -35.10 -21.47 -20.39
N GLN A 4 -34.83 -20.99 -21.61
CA GLN A 4 -33.53 -20.42 -21.96
C GLN A 4 -33.22 -19.12 -21.20
N VAL A 5 -34.24 -18.30 -20.97
CA VAL A 5 -34.13 -17.08 -20.13
C VAL A 5 -33.93 -17.44 -18.65
N ALA A 6 -34.48 -18.57 -18.19
CA ALA A 6 -34.28 -19.04 -16.82
C ALA A 6 -32.84 -19.57 -16.62
N ASP A 7 -32.34 -20.35 -17.57
CA ASP A 7 -30.98 -20.90 -17.56
C ASP A 7 -29.92 -19.78 -17.60
N GLU A 8 -30.13 -18.75 -18.42
CA GLU A 8 -29.26 -17.56 -18.47
C GLU A 8 -29.27 -16.76 -17.16
N ASN A 9 -30.42 -16.64 -16.50
CA ASN A 9 -30.53 -15.98 -15.20
C ASN A 9 -29.78 -16.75 -14.10
N GLU A 10 -29.80 -18.08 -14.14
CA GLU A 10 -29.10 -18.91 -13.17
C GLU A 10 -27.57 -18.86 -13.38
N ALA A 11 -27.12 -18.86 -14.63
CA ALA A 11 -25.71 -18.67 -14.99
C ALA A 11 -25.18 -17.30 -14.53
N LEU A 12 -25.94 -16.22 -14.79
CA LEU A 12 -25.57 -14.87 -14.36
C LEU A 12 -25.52 -14.73 -12.84
N LYS A 13 -26.48 -15.31 -12.11
CA LYS A 13 -26.46 -15.34 -10.63
C LYS A 13 -25.24 -16.09 -10.10
N SER A 14 -24.82 -17.16 -10.76
CA SER A 14 -23.63 -17.92 -10.38
C SER A 14 -22.35 -17.12 -10.62
N GLN A 15 -22.24 -16.41 -11.74
CA GLN A 15 -21.12 -15.50 -11.99
C GLN A 15 -21.07 -14.35 -10.97
N ILE A 16 -22.21 -13.78 -10.60
CA ILE A 16 -22.27 -12.72 -9.58
C ILE A 16 -21.72 -13.24 -8.25
N ARG A 17 -22.12 -14.44 -7.82
CA ARG A 17 -21.62 -15.05 -6.58
C ARG A 17 -20.12 -15.32 -6.63
N GLU A 18 -19.62 -15.86 -7.73
CA GLU A 18 -18.18 -16.13 -7.91
C GLU A 18 -17.37 -14.82 -7.88
N LEU A 19 -17.82 -13.79 -8.61
CA LEU A 19 -17.15 -12.49 -8.62
C LEU A 19 -17.19 -11.82 -7.24
N GLN A 20 -18.29 -11.95 -6.50
CA GLN A 20 -18.39 -11.47 -5.13
C GLN A 20 -17.39 -12.19 -4.20
N HIS A 21 -17.29 -13.51 -4.31
CA HIS A 21 -16.32 -14.29 -3.54
C HIS A 21 -14.87 -13.92 -3.90
N GLN A 22 -14.56 -13.74 -5.18
CA GLN A 22 -13.24 -13.31 -5.63
C GLN A 22 -12.90 -11.91 -5.11
N LEU A 23 -13.87 -10.98 -5.11
CA LEU A 23 -13.69 -9.65 -4.52
C LEU A 23 -13.47 -9.72 -3.02
N GLU A 24 -14.21 -10.55 -2.29
CA GLU A 24 -14.05 -10.73 -0.85
C GLU A 24 -12.67 -11.29 -0.51
N VAL A 25 -12.21 -12.31 -1.25
CA VAL A 25 -10.85 -12.86 -1.10
C VAL A 25 -9.77 -11.83 -1.42
N LEU A 26 -9.97 -11.04 -2.49
CA LEU A 26 -9.03 -9.97 -2.86
C LEU A 26 -9.05 -8.80 -1.88
N GLN A 27 -10.20 -8.50 -1.26
CA GLN A 27 -10.32 -7.52 -0.18
C GLN A 27 -9.66 -8.00 1.11
N LEU A 28 -9.82 -9.28 1.46
CA LEU A 28 -9.10 -9.93 2.56
C LEU A 28 -7.58 -9.86 2.33
N ARG A 29 -7.16 -9.95 1.08
CA ARG A 29 -5.77 -9.81 0.65
C ARG A 29 -5.38 -8.37 0.35
N SER A 30 -6.28 -7.40 0.53
CA SER A 30 -5.99 -6.00 0.27
C SER A 30 -5.02 -5.52 1.33
N HIS A 31 -3.81 -5.18 0.89
CA HIS A 31 -2.77 -4.69 1.76
C HIS A 31 -3.21 -3.38 2.41
N PHE A 32 -2.80 -3.18 3.65
CA PHE A 32 -3.12 -1.99 4.42
C PHE A 32 -2.63 -0.74 3.66
N ARG A 33 -3.57 0.14 3.32
CA ARG A 33 -3.29 1.39 2.59
C ARG A 33 -4.11 2.53 3.17
N ILE A 34 -3.70 3.75 2.85
CA ILE A 34 -4.35 4.96 3.35
C ILE A 34 -5.85 5.06 3.01
N GLN A 35 -6.25 4.45 1.90
CA GLN A 35 -7.65 4.41 1.45
C GLN A 35 -8.56 3.67 2.43
N HIS A 36 -8.05 2.67 3.13
CA HIS A 36 -8.83 1.89 4.12
C HIS A 36 -9.10 2.69 5.40
N LEU A 37 -8.32 3.73 5.68
CA LEU A 37 -8.49 4.59 6.85
C LEU A 37 -9.34 5.83 6.54
N ALA A 38 -9.75 6.04 5.29
CA ALA A 38 -10.49 7.24 4.88
C ALA A 38 -11.87 7.38 5.56
N GLY A 39 -12.43 6.28 6.07
CA GLY A 39 -13.74 6.25 6.74
C GLY A 39 -13.69 6.43 8.26
N SER A 40 -12.50 6.47 8.88
CA SER A 40 -12.35 6.47 10.34
C SER A 40 -11.25 7.44 10.78
N ASP A 41 -11.67 8.60 11.28
CA ASP A 41 -10.73 9.59 11.83
C ASP A 41 -10.05 9.08 13.11
N GLU A 42 -10.67 8.15 13.84
CA GLU A 42 -10.07 7.48 14.99
C GLU A 42 -8.88 6.61 14.57
N ASP A 43 -9.04 5.81 13.51
CA ASP A 43 -7.95 4.98 12.98
C ASP A 43 -6.81 5.85 12.46
N ILE A 44 -7.13 6.93 11.73
CA ILE A 44 -6.11 7.89 11.28
C ILE A 44 -5.33 8.44 12.47
N ARG A 45 -6.01 8.88 13.53
CA ARG A 45 -5.35 9.42 14.72
C ARG A 45 -4.51 8.38 15.44
N PHE A 46 -5.01 7.16 15.54
CA PHE A 46 -4.28 6.05 16.17
C PHE A 46 -2.96 5.76 15.43
N TYR A 47 -3.04 5.57 14.11
CA TYR A 47 -1.93 5.12 13.28
C TYR A 47 -0.97 6.24 12.82
N THR A 48 -1.44 7.48 12.70
CA THR A 48 -0.66 8.58 12.12
C THR A 48 -0.48 9.79 13.03
N ARG A 49 -1.24 9.85 14.14
CA ARG A 49 -1.34 10.99 15.08
C ARG A 49 -1.89 12.28 14.48
N PHE A 50 -2.27 12.29 13.20
CA PHE A 50 -3.07 13.37 12.64
C PHE A 50 -4.50 13.34 13.19
N ALA A 51 -5.11 14.51 13.35
CA ALA A 51 -6.44 14.60 13.95
C ALA A 51 -7.54 13.94 13.10
N THR A 52 -7.46 14.06 11.77
CA THR A 52 -8.44 13.50 10.83
C THR A 52 -7.77 13.12 9.52
N TYR A 53 -8.46 12.32 8.70
CA TYR A 53 -8.01 11.96 7.35
C TYR A 53 -7.69 13.20 6.50
N LYS A 54 -8.51 14.25 6.64
CA LYS A 54 -8.33 15.52 5.92
C LYS A 54 -7.02 16.21 6.29
N HIS A 55 -6.64 16.19 7.56
CA HIS A 55 -5.37 16.78 8.02
C HIS A 55 -4.18 16.01 7.44
N PHE A 56 -4.24 14.67 7.47
CA PHE A 56 -3.21 13.83 6.85
C PHE A 56 -3.07 14.13 5.35
N LEU A 57 -4.17 14.20 4.60
CA LEU A 57 -4.13 14.51 3.17
C LEU A 57 -3.66 15.94 2.88
N ALA A 58 -4.04 16.92 3.71
CA ALA A 58 -3.58 18.30 3.57
C ALA A 58 -2.05 18.38 3.75
N PHE A 59 -1.51 17.66 4.74
CA PHE A 59 -0.07 17.50 4.91
C PHE A 59 0.57 16.81 3.70
N TRP A 60 -0.01 15.70 3.22
CA TRP A 60 0.49 14.97 2.06
C TRP A 60 0.62 15.87 0.83
N LYS A 61 -0.38 16.71 0.53
CA LYS A 61 -0.36 17.64 -0.62
C LYS A 61 0.85 18.60 -0.59
N LEU A 62 1.33 18.96 0.60
CA LEU A 62 2.51 19.83 0.74
C LEU A 62 3.82 19.06 0.50
N VAL A 63 3.85 17.78 0.85
CA VAL A 63 5.05 16.92 0.79
C VAL A 63 5.16 16.18 -0.54
N GLU A 64 4.04 15.87 -1.19
CA GLU A 64 3.94 15.11 -2.43
C GLU A 64 4.90 15.61 -3.53
N PRO A 65 5.02 16.93 -3.79
CA PRO A 65 5.96 17.41 -4.80
C PRO A 65 7.42 17.06 -4.46
N ALA A 66 7.80 17.14 -3.19
CA ALA A 66 9.15 16.80 -2.74
C ALA A 66 9.39 15.28 -2.73
N ALA A 67 8.39 14.48 -2.35
CA ALA A 67 8.45 13.04 -2.39
C ALA A 67 8.64 12.51 -3.82
N ASN A 68 8.02 13.15 -4.80
CA ASN A 68 8.12 12.74 -6.21
C ASN A 68 9.38 13.26 -6.92
N THR A 69 9.90 14.43 -6.54
CA THR A 69 11.02 15.07 -7.27
C THR A 69 12.37 14.99 -6.58
N LYS A 70 12.43 14.90 -5.25
CA LYS A 70 13.67 15.06 -4.46
C LYS A 70 14.01 13.87 -3.56
N MET A 71 13.19 12.83 -3.54
CA MET A 71 13.41 11.68 -2.67
C MET A 71 14.53 10.80 -3.20
N VAL A 72 15.74 10.99 -2.68
CA VAL A 72 16.91 10.14 -2.98
C VAL A 72 16.80 8.84 -2.18
N ARG A 73 16.38 7.77 -2.84
CA ARG A 73 16.36 6.43 -2.23
C ARG A 73 17.79 5.92 -2.10
N ILE A 74 18.31 5.82 -0.88
CA ILE A 74 19.63 5.23 -0.64
C ILE A 74 19.53 3.73 -0.93
N THR A 75 20.07 3.31 -2.07
CA THR A 75 20.19 1.90 -2.42
C THR A 75 21.61 1.43 -2.09
N ASN A 76 21.71 0.38 -1.27
CA ASN A 76 23.00 -0.26 -0.95
C ASN A 76 23.66 -0.94 -2.16
N ALA A 77 23.06 -0.86 -3.36
CA ALA A 77 23.60 -1.42 -4.59
C ALA A 77 24.95 -0.79 -5.00
N LYS A 78 25.33 0.37 -4.46
CA LYS A 78 26.63 1.00 -4.74
C LYS A 78 27.78 0.54 -3.83
N ALA A 79 27.54 -0.30 -2.82
CA ALA A 79 28.62 -0.78 -1.94
C ALA A 79 29.31 -2.07 -2.44
N SER A 80 28.77 -2.74 -3.47
CA SER A 80 29.28 -4.04 -3.92
C SER A 80 29.16 -4.25 -5.44
N SER A 81 29.69 -3.33 -6.23
CA SER A 81 29.88 -3.54 -7.67
C SER A 81 30.88 -2.55 -8.26
N ALA A 82 32.15 -2.77 -7.95
CA ALA A 82 33.24 -2.37 -8.82
C ALA A 82 33.38 -3.39 -9.97
N SER A 83 32.35 -3.50 -10.83
CA SER A 83 32.47 -4.11 -12.15
C SER A 83 31.16 -4.01 -12.93
N SER A 84 31.31 -3.62 -14.21
CA SER A 84 30.38 -3.80 -15.33
C SER A 84 29.04 -3.03 -15.30
N SER A 85 28.99 -2.05 -16.21
CA SER A 85 27.86 -1.67 -17.06
C SER A 85 26.67 -2.63 -17.06
N ASP A 86 25.49 -2.12 -16.75
CA ASP A 86 24.35 -1.95 -17.65
C ASP A 86 23.02 -1.91 -16.86
N SER A 87 22.08 -1.10 -17.33
CA SER A 87 20.69 -0.97 -16.87
C SER A 87 20.45 -0.42 -15.44
N SER A 88 20.38 0.90 -15.37
CA SER A 88 19.68 1.64 -14.31
C SER A 88 18.18 1.34 -14.32
N GLN A 89 17.77 0.23 -13.71
CA GLN A 89 16.39 -0.01 -13.28
C GLN A 89 16.28 0.36 -11.81
N PRO A 90 15.61 1.48 -11.45
CA PRO A 90 15.27 1.73 -10.06
C PRO A 90 14.30 0.63 -9.65
N THR A 91 14.66 -0.21 -8.67
CA THR A 91 13.74 -1.20 -8.12
C THR A 91 12.52 -0.46 -7.58
N THR A 92 11.44 -0.46 -8.37
CA THR A 92 10.18 0.18 -8.04
C THR A 92 9.65 -0.49 -6.79
N THR A 93 9.65 0.22 -5.67
CA THR A 93 8.80 -0.19 -4.56
C THR A 93 7.37 -0.10 -5.10
N LYS A 94 6.63 -1.21 -5.11
CA LYS A 94 5.24 -1.29 -5.62
C LYS A 94 4.23 -0.45 -4.80
N LEU A 95 4.72 0.34 -3.86
CA LEU A 95 3.94 1.07 -2.89
C LEU A 95 3.99 2.57 -3.25
N PRO A 96 2.85 3.25 -3.37
CA PRO A 96 2.82 4.67 -3.67
C PRO A 96 3.42 5.45 -2.50
N PRO A 97 4.08 6.60 -2.74
CA PRO A 97 4.77 7.37 -1.70
C PRO A 97 3.90 7.73 -0.48
N ILE A 98 2.60 7.95 -0.67
CA ILE A 98 1.64 8.21 0.42
C ILE A 98 1.49 7.01 1.38
N ASP A 99 1.54 5.79 0.84
CA ASP A 99 1.46 4.56 1.64
C ASP A 99 2.81 4.24 2.31
N GLU A 100 3.95 4.62 1.68
CA GLU A 100 5.26 4.59 2.33
C GLU A 100 5.31 5.53 3.54
N LEU A 101 4.76 6.75 3.42
CA LEU A 101 4.61 7.67 4.53
C LEU A 101 3.71 7.09 5.63
N LEU A 102 2.57 6.49 5.26
CA LEU A 102 1.69 5.84 6.23
C LEU A 102 2.42 4.75 7.01
N LEU A 103 3.17 3.89 6.32
CA LEU A 103 3.98 2.83 6.95
C LEU A 103 4.97 3.42 7.94
N PHE A 104 5.68 4.47 7.54
CA PHE A 104 6.64 5.15 8.40
C PHE A 104 5.98 5.76 9.65
N LEU A 105 4.83 6.42 9.47
CA LEU A 105 4.08 6.99 10.59
C LEU A 105 3.51 5.92 11.53
N MET A 106 3.07 4.78 11.00
CA MET A 106 2.64 3.64 11.83
C MET A 106 3.77 3.09 12.69
N HIS A 107 4.98 3.04 12.14
CA HIS A 107 6.18 2.67 12.89
C HIS A 107 6.46 3.68 14.02
N LEU A 108 6.43 4.98 13.72
CA LEU A 108 6.70 6.02 14.73
C LEU A 108 5.61 6.20 15.78
N SER A 109 4.34 6.10 15.37
CA SER A 109 3.19 6.41 16.23
C SER A 109 2.86 5.26 17.16
N VAL A 110 2.78 4.05 16.61
CA VAL A 110 2.32 2.84 17.32
C VAL A 110 3.52 1.99 17.76
N GLY A 111 4.71 2.19 17.19
CA GLY A 111 5.87 1.36 17.49
C GLY A 111 5.78 -0.01 16.80
N LEU A 112 5.06 -0.12 15.70
CA LEU A 112 4.88 -1.41 15.00
C LEU A 112 6.22 -1.97 14.54
N HIS A 113 6.44 -3.26 14.81
CA HIS A 113 7.66 -3.95 14.43
C HIS A 113 7.70 -4.18 12.92
N LEU A 114 8.92 -4.36 12.41
CA LEU A 114 9.15 -4.61 10.98
C LEU A 114 8.35 -5.79 10.44
N ARG A 115 8.18 -6.85 11.25
CA ARG A 115 7.42 -8.06 10.88
C ARG A 115 5.94 -7.76 10.65
N ASP A 116 5.34 -6.96 11.54
CA ASP A 116 3.92 -6.62 11.44
C ASP A 116 3.65 -5.71 10.24
N LEU A 117 4.59 -4.80 9.94
CA LEU A 117 4.50 -3.92 8.77
C LEU A 117 4.66 -4.70 7.45
N VAL A 118 5.55 -5.70 7.41
CA VAL A 118 5.68 -6.62 6.25
C VAL A 118 4.35 -7.31 5.96
N GLU A 119 3.71 -7.86 7.00
CA GLU A 119 2.45 -8.60 6.86
C GLU A 119 1.31 -7.67 6.43
N ARG A 120 1.15 -6.53 7.12
CA ARG A 120 0.08 -5.57 6.85
C ARG A 120 0.16 -4.98 5.46
N PHE A 121 1.35 -4.56 5.02
CA PHE A 121 1.53 -3.90 3.73
C PHE A 121 1.87 -4.88 2.58
N GLY A 122 2.10 -6.17 2.87
CA GLY A 122 2.42 -7.19 1.87
C GLY A 122 3.73 -6.92 1.12
N ILE A 123 4.68 -6.23 1.74
CA ILE A 123 5.95 -5.86 1.12
C ILE A 123 7.13 -6.55 1.79
N HIS A 124 8.20 -6.76 1.04
CA HIS A 124 9.37 -7.48 1.52
C HIS A 124 10.07 -6.74 2.68
N ARG A 125 10.62 -7.50 3.64
CA ARG A 125 11.30 -6.97 4.85
C ARG A 125 12.37 -5.93 4.53
N THR A 126 13.15 -6.15 3.47
CA THR A 126 14.19 -5.20 3.05
C THR A 126 13.61 -3.85 2.61
N THR A 127 12.43 -3.85 1.98
CA THR A 127 11.72 -2.63 1.58
C THR A 127 11.23 -1.86 2.80
N VAL A 128 10.58 -2.54 3.74
CA VAL A 128 10.12 -1.91 4.99
C VAL A 128 11.30 -1.31 5.75
N SER A 129 12.40 -2.06 5.87
CA SER A 129 13.61 -1.59 6.57
C SER A 129 14.18 -0.34 5.90
N ARG A 130 14.19 -0.31 4.56
CA ARG A 130 14.66 0.86 3.81
C ARG A 130 13.76 2.07 4.06
N ILE A 131 12.44 1.90 4.02
CA ILE A 131 11.49 3.01 4.26
C ILE A 131 11.67 3.60 5.66
N ILE A 132 11.97 2.76 6.67
CA ILE A 132 12.19 3.23 8.05
C ILE A 132 13.56 3.89 8.24
N SER A 133 14.60 3.44 7.52
CA SER A 133 15.98 3.90 7.72
C SER A 133 16.46 4.96 6.71
N THR A 134 15.65 5.33 5.71
CA THR A 134 15.96 6.42 4.75
C THR A 134 15.56 7.76 5.36
#